data_AF-A0AA51LWJ8-F1
#
_entry.id   AF-A0AA51LWJ8-F1
#
_cell.length_a   1.000
_cell.length_b   1.000
_cell.length_c   1.000
_cell.angle_alpha   90.00
_cell.angle_beta   90.00
_cell.angle_gamma   90.00
#
_symmetry.space_group_name_H-M   'P 1'
#
loop_
_entity.id
_entity.type
_entity.pdbx_description
1 polymer ?
#
loop_
_entity_poly.entity_id
_entity_poly.type
_entity_poly.pdbx_seq_one_letter_code
_entity_poly.pdbx_strand_id
1 'polypeptide(L)'
;MLALLQAQAATVEQSMRILRRWGHDEILTRDAVAELRSATAAEHAARRDLHNAVRDSFSTPLEAEDLFELGERLGEIPEAGYALVRESELSCAGLTCTEPDPYLVGLLDALADAAVPLLDGLRALPRGTAATYADRTIEKLSAAEHAYRVAIESSLVSLRVSQISRKDHPQTHHGELQIPPGTP
;
A
#
# COMPACT_ATOMS: atom_id res chain seq x y z
N MET A 1 -9.42 -25.58 -3.50
CA MET A 1 -9.87 -24.38 -2.76
C MET A 1 -8.84 -23.89 -1.75
N LEU A 2 -8.52 -24.62 -0.67
CA LEU A 2 -7.51 -24.17 0.30
C LEU A 2 -6.12 -23.89 -0.31
N ALA A 3 -5.67 -24.73 -1.23
CA ALA A 3 -4.42 -24.48 -1.97
C ALA A 3 -4.48 -23.21 -2.84
N LEU A 4 -5.66 -22.83 -3.35
CA LEU A 4 -5.86 -21.61 -4.13
C LEU A 4 -5.85 -20.38 -3.23
N LEU A 5 -6.51 -20.45 -2.07
CA LEU A 5 -6.44 -19.43 -1.04
C LEU A 5 -5.00 -19.23 -0.54
N GLN A 6 -4.24 -20.31 -0.36
CA GLN A 6 -2.81 -20.24 0.00
C GLN A 6 -1.96 -19.63 -1.12
N ALA A 7 -2.27 -19.91 -2.39
CA ALA A 7 -1.59 -19.29 -3.52
C ALA A 7 -1.87 -17.78 -3.59
N GLN A 8 -3.12 -17.36 -3.35
CA GLN A 8 -3.49 -15.95 -3.25
C GLN A 8 -2.83 -15.27 -2.03
N ALA A 9 -2.77 -15.95 -0.88
CA ALA A 9 -2.05 -15.46 0.29
C ALA A 9 -0.55 -15.22 -0.01
N ALA A 10 0.08 -16.10 -0.80
CA ALA A 10 1.47 -15.92 -1.21
C ALA A 10 1.69 -14.68 -2.09
N THR A 11 0.72 -14.30 -2.94
CA THR A 11 0.82 -13.06 -3.74
C THR A 11 0.65 -11.81 -2.87
N VAL A 12 -0.19 -11.87 -1.84
CA VAL A 12 -0.30 -10.80 -0.83
C VAL A 12 1.00 -10.65 -0.05
N GLU A 13 1.60 -11.77 0.40
CA GLU A 13 2.89 -11.78 1.10
C GLU A 13 4.03 -11.19 0.25
N GLN A 14 4.09 -11.57 -1.03
CA GLN A 14 5.05 -11.00 -1.97
C GLN A 14 4.85 -9.49 -2.11
N SER A 15 3.61 -9.02 -2.20
CA SER A 15 3.29 -7.61 -2.34
C SER A 15 3.70 -6.80 -1.10
N MET A 16 3.46 -7.31 0.11
CA MET A 16 3.95 -6.69 1.35
C MET A 16 5.48 -6.62 1.39
N ARG A 17 6.18 -7.66 0.93
CA ARG A 17 7.65 -7.63 0.82
C ARG A 17 8.14 -6.59 -0.17
N ILE A 18 7.47 -6.41 -1.31
CA ILE A 18 7.83 -5.38 -2.29
C ILE A 18 7.61 -3.99 -1.69
N LEU A 19 6.47 -3.74 -1.05
CA LEU A 19 6.17 -2.47 -0.39
C LEU A 19 7.20 -2.10 0.67
N ARG A 20 7.60 -3.07 1.50
CA ARG A 20 8.63 -2.85 2.51
C ARG A 20 9.99 -2.54 1.88
N ARG A 21 10.44 -3.33 0.90
CA ARG A 21 11.69 -3.06 0.16
C ARG A 21 11.68 -1.67 -0.48
N TRP A 22 10.55 -1.26 -1.05
CA TRP A 22 10.38 0.06 -1.63
C TRP A 22 10.43 1.17 -0.56
N GLY A 23 9.75 0.98 0.57
CA GLY A 23 9.79 1.93 1.69
C GLY A 23 11.18 2.15 2.27
N HIS A 24 12.04 1.13 2.24
CA HIS A 24 13.42 1.20 2.74
C HIS A 24 14.46 1.51 1.65
N ASP A 25 14.02 2.01 0.48
CA ASP A 25 14.87 2.34 -0.67
C ASP A 25 15.77 1.18 -1.17
N GLU A 26 15.39 -0.07 -0.89
CA GLU A 26 16.10 -1.27 -1.37
C GLU A 26 15.80 -1.56 -2.86
N ILE A 27 14.73 -0.98 -3.39
CA ILE A 27 14.35 -1.02 -4.80
C ILE A 27 13.88 0.34 -5.28
N LEU A 28 14.18 0.64 -6.55
CA LEU A 28 13.71 1.87 -7.18
C LEU A 28 12.19 1.85 -7.33
N THR A 29 11.54 3.02 -7.20
CA THR A 29 10.08 3.16 -7.37
C THR A 29 9.57 2.53 -8.67
N ARG A 30 10.27 2.74 -9.79
CA ARG A 30 9.90 2.15 -11.09
C ARG A 30 9.91 0.61 -11.07
N ASP A 31 10.90 0.02 -10.41
CA ASP A 31 11.02 -1.43 -10.30
C ASP A 31 9.96 -1.99 -9.36
N ALA A 32 9.69 -1.30 -8.25
CA ALA A 32 8.59 -1.61 -7.34
C ALA A 32 7.22 -1.59 -8.05
N VAL A 33 6.96 -0.58 -8.91
CA VAL A 33 5.74 -0.51 -9.74
C VAL A 33 5.65 -1.72 -10.69
N ALA A 34 6.75 -2.09 -11.34
CA ALA A 34 6.77 -3.23 -12.25
C ALA A 34 6.52 -4.57 -11.51
N GLU A 35 7.19 -4.77 -10.37
CA GLU A 35 7.00 -5.96 -9.53
C GLU A 35 5.57 -6.04 -8.97
N LEU A 36 5.04 -4.94 -8.43
CA LEU A 36 3.67 -4.89 -7.90
C LEU A 36 2.63 -5.10 -9.00
N ARG A 37 2.81 -4.51 -10.20
CA ARG A 37 1.89 -4.78 -11.33
C ARG A 37 1.82 -6.27 -11.65
N SER A 38 2.96 -6.95 -11.67
CA SER A 38 3.01 -8.39 -11.90
C SER A 38 2.35 -9.17 -10.76
N ALA A 39 2.58 -8.76 -9.50
CA ALA A 39 1.97 -9.39 -8.34
C ALA A 39 0.45 -9.22 -8.31
N THR A 40 -0.07 -8.02 -8.60
CA THR A 40 -1.51 -7.74 -8.71
C THR A 40 -2.15 -8.55 -9.84
N ALA A 41 -1.50 -8.68 -11.00
CA ALA A 41 -2.02 -9.52 -12.08
C ALA A 41 -2.08 -11.01 -11.70
N ALA A 42 -1.05 -11.50 -11.00
CA ALA A 42 -1.02 -12.87 -10.50
C ALA A 42 -2.08 -13.11 -9.41
N GLU A 43 -2.28 -12.14 -8.51
CA GLU A 43 -3.31 -12.20 -7.48
C GLU A 43 -4.71 -12.22 -8.11
N HIS A 44 -4.99 -11.35 -9.09
CA HIS A 44 -6.28 -11.33 -9.78
C HIS A 44 -6.58 -12.67 -10.47
N ALA A 45 -5.55 -13.33 -11.02
CA ALA A 45 -5.68 -14.67 -11.57
C ALA A 45 -5.99 -15.71 -10.47
N ALA A 46 -5.26 -15.70 -9.36
CA ALA A 46 -5.48 -16.60 -8.23
C ALA A 46 -6.88 -16.43 -7.61
N ARG A 47 -7.34 -15.17 -7.47
CA ARG A 47 -8.67 -14.83 -6.97
C ARG A 47 -9.78 -15.36 -7.86
N ARG A 48 -9.66 -15.15 -9.17
CA ARG A 48 -10.59 -15.72 -10.16
C ARG A 48 -10.62 -17.25 -10.09
N ASP A 49 -9.47 -17.90 -9.99
CA ASP A 49 -9.40 -19.36 -9.90
C ASP A 49 -10.04 -19.88 -8.60
N LEU A 50 -9.84 -19.18 -7.47
CA LEU A 50 -10.51 -19.48 -6.20
C LEU A 50 -12.03 -19.36 -6.34
N HIS A 51 -12.53 -18.26 -6.90
CA HIS A 51 -13.95 -18.02 -7.09
C HIS A 51 -14.62 -19.03 -8.00
N ASN A 52 -13.98 -19.37 -9.12
CA ASN A 52 -14.46 -20.44 -10.00
C ASN A 52 -14.52 -21.77 -9.25
N ALA A 53 -13.47 -22.11 -8.50
CA ALA A 53 -13.45 -23.34 -7.71
C ALA A 53 -14.54 -23.37 -6.63
N VAL A 54 -14.85 -22.25 -5.98
CA VAL A 54 -15.95 -22.14 -5.01
C VAL A 54 -17.30 -22.33 -5.70
N ARG A 55 -17.51 -21.65 -6.84
CA ARG A 55 -18.76 -21.75 -7.63
C ARG A 55 -19.04 -23.14 -8.14
N ASP A 56 -18.01 -23.85 -8.61
CA ASP A 56 -18.14 -25.17 -9.24
C ASP A 56 -18.13 -26.32 -8.21
N SER A 57 -17.94 -26.01 -6.92
CA SER A 57 -17.89 -27.02 -5.87
C SER A 57 -19.27 -27.34 -5.30
N PHE A 58 -19.56 -28.64 -5.17
CA PHE A 58 -20.77 -29.12 -4.49
C PHE A 58 -20.69 -28.98 -2.96
N SER A 59 -19.48 -28.96 -2.39
CA SER A 59 -19.22 -28.76 -0.97
C SER A 59 -17.89 -28.07 -0.78
N THR A 60 -17.82 -27.18 0.21
CA THR A 60 -16.64 -26.37 0.55
C THR A 60 -16.21 -26.64 2.00
N PRO A 61 -14.90 -26.59 2.31
CA PRO A 61 -14.40 -26.84 3.68
C PRO A 61 -14.71 -25.70 4.67
N LEU A 62 -15.12 -24.55 4.15
CA LEU A 62 -15.60 -23.35 4.84
C LEU A 62 -16.82 -22.86 4.06
N GLU A 63 -17.64 -21.97 4.64
CA GLU A 63 -18.77 -21.39 3.90
C GLU A 63 -18.30 -20.73 2.60
N ALA A 64 -19.05 -20.98 1.52
CA ALA A 64 -18.69 -20.51 0.19
C ALA A 64 -18.66 -18.97 0.11
N GLU A 65 -19.57 -18.31 0.82
CA GLU A 65 -19.64 -16.85 0.96
C GLU A 65 -18.38 -16.30 1.65
N ASP A 66 -17.98 -16.90 2.78
CA ASP A 66 -16.77 -16.51 3.51
C ASP A 66 -15.52 -16.64 2.62
N LEU A 67 -15.41 -17.72 1.84
CA LEU A 67 -14.29 -17.91 0.91
C LEU A 67 -14.27 -16.87 -0.21
N PHE A 68 -15.45 -16.49 -0.71
CA PHE A 68 -15.57 -15.48 -1.76
C PHE A 68 -15.19 -14.10 -1.22
N GLU A 69 -15.75 -13.69 -0.09
CA GLU A 69 -15.45 -12.40 0.54
C GLU A 69 -13.98 -12.32 0.96
N LEU A 70 -13.45 -13.35 1.62
CA LEU A 70 -12.04 -13.38 2.01
C LEU A 70 -11.11 -13.26 0.79
N GLY A 71 -11.45 -13.93 -0.31
CA GLY A 71 -10.72 -13.79 -1.56
C GLY A 71 -10.75 -12.36 -2.10
N GLU A 72 -11.90 -11.69 -2.10
CA GLU A 72 -12.00 -10.28 -2.53
C GLU A 72 -11.18 -9.35 -1.63
N ARG A 73 -11.32 -9.48 -0.31
CA ARG A 73 -10.61 -8.62 0.66
C ARG A 73 -9.10 -8.77 0.61
N LEU A 74 -8.60 -9.99 0.40
CA LEU A 74 -7.17 -10.23 0.23
C LEU A 74 -6.62 -9.56 -1.04
N GLY A 75 -7.45 -9.47 -2.07
CA GLY A 75 -7.08 -8.83 -3.33
C GLY A 75 -6.99 -7.32 -3.29
N GLU A 76 -7.73 -6.67 -2.39
CA GLU A 76 -7.65 -5.21 -2.19
C GLU A 76 -6.24 -4.78 -1.74
N ILE A 77 -5.51 -5.62 -1.00
CA ILE A 77 -4.18 -5.30 -0.45
C ILE A 77 -3.13 -5.01 -1.55
N PRO A 78 -2.83 -5.94 -2.47
CA PRO A 78 -1.86 -5.69 -3.54
C PRO A 78 -2.33 -4.61 -4.52
N GLU A 79 -3.64 -4.46 -4.74
CA GLU A 79 -4.21 -3.38 -5.56
C GLU A 79 -3.92 -2.00 -4.93
N ALA A 80 -4.17 -1.85 -3.62
CA ALA A 80 -3.86 -0.63 -2.89
C ALA A 80 -2.35 -0.35 -2.84
N GLY A 81 -1.54 -1.38 -2.62
CA GLY A 81 -0.08 -1.27 -2.66
C GLY A 81 0.44 -0.80 -4.01
N TYR A 82 -0.04 -1.40 -5.11
CA TYR A 82 0.29 -0.96 -6.45
C TYR A 82 -0.11 0.50 -6.70
N ALA A 83 -1.34 0.88 -6.32
CA ALA A 83 -1.83 2.24 -6.49
C ALA A 83 -0.95 3.27 -5.76
N LEU A 84 -0.58 2.99 -4.49
CA LEU A 84 0.30 3.84 -3.69
C LEU A 84 1.65 4.10 -4.38
N VAL A 85 2.36 3.04 -4.75
CA VAL A 85 3.69 3.18 -5.36
C VAL A 85 3.58 3.83 -6.74
N ARG A 86 2.51 3.52 -7.49
CA ARG A 86 2.26 4.16 -8.79
C ARG A 86 1.97 5.65 -8.65
N GLU A 87 1.24 6.08 -7.63
CA GLU A 87 1.00 7.49 -7.35
C GLU A 87 2.29 8.21 -6.97
N SER A 88 3.15 7.57 -6.17
CA SER A 88 4.49 8.08 -5.87
C SER A 88 5.32 8.25 -7.14
N GLU A 89 5.35 7.25 -8.04
CA GLU A 89 6.05 7.32 -9.32
C GLU A 89 5.55 8.48 -10.21
N LEU A 90 4.23 8.69 -10.23
CA LEU A 90 3.62 9.78 -11.00
C LEU A 90 3.88 11.17 -10.40
N SER A 91 4.19 11.22 -9.10
CA SER A 91 4.50 12.45 -8.38
C SER A 91 5.98 12.86 -8.50
N CYS A 92 6.83 12.06 -9.14
CA CYS A 92 8.25 12.37 -9.32
C CYS A 92 8.44 13.59 -10.24
N ALA A 93 9.33 14.51 -9.83
CA ALA A 93 9.71 15.66 -10.64
C ALA A 93 10.99 15.35 -11.43
N GLY A 94 10.83 14.85 -12.66
CA GLY A 94 11.96 14.50 -13.52
C GLY A 94 12.65 13.20 -13.11
N LEU A 95 13.95 13.24 -12.82
CA LEU A 95 14.77 12.06 -12.45
C LEU A 95 14.74 11.75 -10.95
N THR A 96 14.15 12.63 -10.13
CA THR A 96 14.12 12.50 -8.67
C THR A 96 12.69 12.27 -8.20
N CYS A 97 12.47 11.13 -7.58
CA CYS A 97 11.27 10.84 -6.81
C CYS A 97 11.47 11.31 -5.37
N THR A 98 10.42 11.79 -4.73
CA THR A 98 10.44 12.00 -3.28
C THR A 98 10.57 10.64 -2.61
N GLU A 99 11.61 10.47 -1.80
CA GLU A 99 11.78 9.28 -0.97
C GLU A 99 10.57 9.13 -0.03
N PRO A 100 10.11 7.89 0.24
CA PRO A 100 9.06 7.65 1.23
C PRO A 100 9.44 8.28 2.57
N ASP A 101 8.54 9.10 3.14
CA ASP A 101 8.84 9.71 4.42
C ASP A 101 8.91 8.65 5.54
N PRO A 102 9.69 8.86 6.62
CA PRO A 102 9.88 7.85 7.66
C PRO A 102 8.59 7.37 8.34
N TYR A 103 7.52 8.17 8.36
CA TYR A 103 6.24 7.77 8.93
C TYR A 103 5.48 6.83 7.99
N LEU A 104 5.54 7.08 6.67
CA LEU A 104 5.05 6.13 5.67
C LEU A 104 5.80 4.80 5.76
N VAL A 105 7.13 4.84 5.87
CA VAL A 105 7.95 3.62 6.04
C VAL A 105 7.52 2.84 7.29
N GLY A 106 7.38 3.53 8.44
CA GLY A 106 6.91 2.91 9.67
C GLY A 106 5.50 2.30 9.57
N LEU A 107 4.60 2.93 8.81
CA LEU A 107 3.27 2.39 8.53
C LEU A 107 3.35 1.13 7.67
N LEU A 108 4.15 1.13 6.61
CA LEU A 108 4.35 -0.03 5.73
C LEU A 108 4.94 -1.21 6.51
N ASP A 109 5.89 -0.97 7.41
CA ASP A 109 6.45 -2.00 8.29
C ASP A 109 5.39 -2.57 9.23
N ALA A 110 4.58 -1.72 9.87
CA ALA A 110 3.53 -2.17 10.78
C ALA A 110 2.44 -2.99 10.05
N LEU A 111 2.09 -2.61 8.81
CA LEU A 111 1.16 -3.36 7.96
C LEU A 111 1.74 -4.71 7.52
N ALA A 112 3.03 -4.75 7.15
CA ALA A 112 3.71 -5.99 6.80
C ALA A 112 3.77 -6.95 8.01
N ASP A 113 4.06 -6.43 9.21
CA ASP A 113 4.06 -7.20 10.45
C ASP A 113 2.67 -7.73 10.82
N ALA A 114 1.61 -6.95 10.58
CA ALA A 114 0.22 -7.40 10.78
C ALA A 114 -0.20 -8.46 9.76
N ALA A 115 0.33 -8.42 8.53
CA ALA A 115 0.03 -9.41 7.51
C ALA A 115 0.58 -10.81 7.86
N VAL A 116 1.69 -10.91 8.62
CA VAL A 116 2.30 -12.20 8.99
C VAL A 116 1.31 -13.15 9.70
N PRO A 117 0.72 -12.79 10.87
CA PRO A 117 -0.23 -13.66 11.53
C PRO A 117 -1.50 -13.89 10.70
N LEU A 118 -1.94 -12.93 9.89
CA LEU A 118 -3.09 -13.10 8.99
C LEU A 118 -2.83 -14.25 8.01
N LEU A 119 -1.69 -14.20 7.32
CA LEU A 119 -1.30 -15.18 6.32
C LEU A 119 -1.02 -16.55 6.94
N ASP A 120 -0.45 -16.60 8.14
CA ASP A 120 -0.29 -17.84 8.90
C ASP A 120 -1.64 -18.44 9.31
N GLY A 121 -2.62 -17.60 9.66
CA GLY A 121 -4.01 -18.00 9.91
C GLY A 121 -4.65 -18.65 8.69
N LEU A 122 -4.48 -18.06 7.50
CA LEU A 122 -4.98 -18.62 6.25
C LEU A 122 -4.35 -19.99 5.93
N ARG A 123 -3.04 -20.14 6.17
CA ARG A 123 -2.33 -21.41 5.99
C ARG A 123 -2.79 -22.48 6.97
N ALA A 124 -3.25 -22.09 8.17
CA ALA A 124 -3.74 -23.00 9.19
C ALA A 124 -5.18 -23.50 8.94
N LEU A 125 -5.95 -22.86 8.05
CA LEU A 125 -7.32 -23.28 7.75
C LEU A 125 -7.37 -24.70 7.15
N PRO A 126 -8.43 -25.49 7.48
CA PRO A 126 -9.59 -25.13 8.30
C PRO A 126 -9.40 -25.48 9.78
N ARG A 127 -8.16 -25.68 10.26
CA ARG A 127 -7.89 -26.20 11.61
C ARG A 127 -8.08 -25.13 12.69
N GLY A 128 -8.34 -25.58 13.92
CA GLY A 128 -8.79 -24.76 15.06
C GLY A 128 -7.82 -23.72 15.63
N THR A 129 -6.69 -23.43 14.99
CA THR A 129 -5.76 -22.37 15.45
C THR A 129 -5.97 -21.04 14.73
N ALA A 130 -6.84 -20.98 13.72
CA ALA A 130 -7.09 -19.76 12.93
C ALA A 130 -7.56 -18.56 13.78
N ALA A 131 -8.37 -18.81 14.81
CA ALA A 131 -8.83 -17.76 15.74
C ALA A 131 -7.66 -17.07 16.46
N THR A 132 -6.68 -17.84 16.97
CA THR A 132 -5.49 -17.28 17.63
C THR A 132 -4.65 -16.42 16.68
N TYR A 133 -4.57 -16.79 15.40
CA TYR A 133 -3.89 -15.98 14.40
C TYR A 133 -4.67 -14.69 14.06
N ALA A 134 -6.00 -14.76 14.03
CA ALA A 134 -6.84 -13.57 13.88
C ALA A 134 -6.67 -12.60 15.05
N ASP A 135 -6.68 -13.08 16.30
CA ASP A 135 -6.45 -12.24 17.49
C ASP A 135 -5.09 -11.53 17.42
N ARG A 136 -4.02 -12.26 17.08
CA ARG A 136 -2.67 -11.69 16.89
C ARG A 136 -2.63 -10.66 15.75
N THR A 137 -3.39 -10.89 14.69
CA THR A 137 -3.51 -9.93 13.57
C THR A 137 -4.15 -8.64 14.05
N ILE A 138 -5.25 -8.73 14.81
CA ILE A 138 -5.94 -7.56 15.37
C ILE A 138 -5.03 -6.78 16.32
N GLU A 139 -4.28 -7.47 17.19
CA GLU A 139 -3.29 -6.84 18.06
C GLU A 139 -2.23 -6.05 17.27
N LYS A 140 -1.70 -6.65 16.18
CA LYS A 140 -0.72 -5.99 15.30
C LYS A 140 -1.32 -4.85 14.49
N LEU A 141 -2.59 -4.95 14.09
CA LEU A 141 -3.29 -3.90 13.38
C LEU A 141 -3.45 -2.64 14.24
N SER A 142 -3.57 -2.77 15.57
CA SER A 142 -3.58 -1.62 16.47
C SER A 142 -2.28 -0.78 16.38
N ALA A 143 -1.13 -1.43 16.20
CA ALA A 143 0.13 -0.73 15.97
C ALA A 143 0.15 -0.03 14.60
N ALA A 144 -0.39 -0.66 13.55
CA ALA A 144 -0.53 -0.03 12.24
C ALA A 144 -1.48 1.17 12.27
N GLU A 145 -2.60 1.10 12.99
CA GLU A 145 -3.52 2.22 13.19
C GLU A 145 -2.85 3.38 13.94
N HIS A 146 -2.04 3.07 14.94
CA HIS A 146 -1.24 4.09 15.63
C HIS A 146 -0.25 4.76 14.67
N ALA A 147 0.52 3.98 13.90
CA ALA A 147 1.45 4.50 12.91
C ALA A 147 0.75 5.38 11.85
N TYR A 148 -0.43 4.96 11.39
CA TYR A 148 -1.25 5.74 10.46
C TYR A 148 -1.67 7.10 11.04
N ARG A 149 -2.14 7.13 12.30
CA ARG A 149 -2.50 8.39 12.97
C ARG A 149 -1.30 9.33 13.08
N VAL A 150 -0.14 8.81 13.46
CA VAL A 150 1.10 9.60 13.54
C VAL A 150 1.50 10.14 12.16
N ALA A 151 1.40 9.35 11.10
CA ALA A 151 1.72 9.77 9.73
C ALA A 151 0.78 10.90 9.25
N ILE A 152 -0.52 10.81 9.53
CA ILE A 152 -1.47 11.89 9.21
C ILE A 152 -1.14 13.17 9.98
N GLU A 153 -0.94 13.07 11.29
CA GLU A 153 -0.64 14.24 12.13
C GLU A 153 0.62 14.96 11.64
N SER A 154 1.67 14.21 11.32
CA SER A 154 2.90 14.73 10.71
C SER A 154 2.62 15.45 9.38
N SER A 155 1.84 14.83 8.50
CA SER A 155 1.47 15.40 7.19
C SER A 155 0.70 16.73 7.33
N LEU A 156 -0.24 16.79 8.28
CA LEU A 156 -1.02 18.01 8.56
C LEU A 156 -0.16 19.14 9.13
N VAL A 157 0.82 18.81 9.99
CA VAL A 157 1.79 19.78 10.51
C VAL A 157 2.66 20.32 9.37
N SER A 158 3.18 19.45 8.51
CA SER A 158 4.01 19.83 7.35
C SER A 158 3.27 20.77 6.39
N LEU A 159 2.02 20.45 6.06
CA LEU A 159 1.15 21.30 5.23
C LEU A 159 0.92 22.68 5.86
N ARG A 160 0.69 22.73 7.17
CA ARG A 160 0.49 23.99 7.91
C ARG A 160 1.76 24.86 7.88
N VAL A 161 2.94 24.27 8.09
CA VAL A 161 4.22 24.99 8.04
C VAL A 161 4.48 25.57 6.64
N SER A 162 4.21 24.78 5.59
CA SER A 162 4.36 25.23 4.20
C SER A 162 3.40 26.38 3.84
N GLN A 163 2.17 26.36 4.36
CA GLN A 163 1.21 27.45 4.18
C GLN A 163 1.63 28.74 4.91
N ILE A 164 2.27 28.64 6.08
CA ILE A 164 2.79 29.80 6.82
C ILE A 164 4.00 30.39 6.09
N SER A 165 4.96 29.56 5.68
CA SER A 165 6.15 30.01 4.94
C SER A 165 5.79 30.72 3.62
N ARG A 166 4.75 30.26 2.91
CA ARG A 166 4.24 30.91 1.69
C ARG A 166 3.57 32.26 1.97
N LYS A 167 3.03 32.49 3.18
CA LYS A 167 2.45 33.79 3.58
C LYS A 167 3.53 34.79 4.03
N ASP A 168 4.64 34.31 4.58
CA ASP A 168 5.74 35.15 5.06
C ASP A 168 6.71 35.61 3.94
N HIS A 169 6.57 35.09 2.72
CA HIS A 169 7.21 35.61 1.50
C HIS A 169 6.15 36.12 0.50
N PRO A 170 5.55 37.31 0.73
CA PRO A 170 4.75 37.94 -0.31
C PRO A 170 5.66 38.22 -1.50
N GLN A 171 5.27 37.79 -2.69
CA GLN A 171 5.95 38.13 -3.94
C GLN A 171 6.04 39.66 -4.04
N THR A 172 7.25 40.21 -3.89
CA THR A 172 7.55 41.59 -4.23
C THR A 172 7.46 41.73 -5.74
N HIS A 173 6.29 42.13 -6.24
CA HIS A 173 6.15 42.72 -7.56
C HIS A 173 6.84 44.10 -7.56
N HIS A 174 8.15 44.14 -7.81
CA HIS A 174 8.78 45.29 -8.46
C HIS A 174 8.45 45.17 -9.96
N GLY A 175 7.81 46.12 -10.65
CA GLY A 175 7.96 47.57 -10.53
C GLY A 175 8.96 48.03 -11.58
N GLU A 176 8.44 48.50 -12.72
CA GLU A 176 9.05 49.40 -13.70
C GLU A 176 10.23 48.89 -14.56
N LEU A 177 9.93 48.46 -15.80
CA LEU A 177 10.90 48.50 -16.90
C LEU A 177 10.73 49.82 -17.66
N GLN A 178 11.58 50.78 -17.32
CA GLN A 178 11.67 52.08 -17.96
C GLN A 178 12.36 51.92 -19.33
N ILE A 179 11.63 52.21 -20.42
CA ILE A 179 12.18 52.20 -21.79
C ILE A 179 12.91 53.52 -22.04
N PRO A 180 14.20 53.55 -22.42
CA PRO A 180 14.91 54.79 -22.74
C PRO A 180 14.51 55.32 -24.13
N PRO A 181 14.46 56.65 -24.34
CA PRO A 181 14.10 57.23 -25.63
C PRO A 181 15.30 57.16 -26.58
N GLY A 182 15.12 56.51 -27.72
CA GLY A 182 16.03 56.60 -28.85
C GLY A 182 15.50 57.61 -29.87
N THR A 183 16.30 58.62 -30.20
CA THR A 183 16.31 59.27 -31.51
C THR A 183 17.71 59.84 -31.75
N PRO A 184 18.16 59.88 -33.02
CA PRO A 184 19.57 60.02 -33.41
C PRO A 184 20.21 61.36 -33.08
#